data_AF-A0A2V5VE59-F1
#
_entry.id   AF-A0A2V5VE59-F1
#
_cell.length_a   1.000
_cell.length_b   1.000
_cell.length_c   1.000
_cell.angle_alpha   90.00
_cell.angle_beta   90.00
_cell.angle_gamma   90.00
#
_symmetry.space_group_name_H-M   'P 1'
#
loop_
_entity.id
_entity.type
_entity.pdbx_description
1 polymer ?
#
loop_
_entity_poly.entity_id
_entity_poly.type
_entity_poly.pdbx_seq_one_letter_code
_entity_poly.pdbx_strand_id
1 'polypeptide(L)'
;MIAAWIIGETPGVVDKVVGFFTRGGLFMWPLLACSIVSVTTMILRGVALREKNVMPRMIENEIERLVPGGSVERLARIVHVDPSSLARITRVALQYLRGPRSENVEVVQTRARHEMVRLEKGLIVLEVIVGIAPLLGLIGAVSGLVHVFSHLGLSSGASDTRQIALGIAEALNATVFGLSIAVPTLIGFSYFSRKVEVMSVEMETLVVELINKCYYGRSSREFEPAKAPSAAHIPIPTPVA
;
A
#
# COMPACT_ATOMS: atom_id res chain seq x y z
N MET A 1 -0.94 22.02 -18.81
CA MET A 1 0.15 22.25 -19.79
C MET A 1 0.98 21.00 -20.07
N ILE A 2 1.28 20.13 -19.10
CA ILE A 2 2.03 18.87 -19.37
C ILE A 2 1.15 17.81 -20.08
N ALA A 3 -0.13 17.70 -19.72
CA ALA A 3 -1.06 16.74 -20.34
C ALA A 3 -1.38 17.02 -21.82
N ALA A 4 -1.29 18.28 -22.26
CA ALA A 4 -1.57 18.66 -23.65
C ALA A 4 -0.37 18.42 -24.59
N TRP A 5 0.85 18.42 -24.05
CA TRP A 5 2.06 18.14 -24.82
C TRP A 5 2.19 16.64 -25.15
N ILE A 6 1.79 15.77 -24.21
CA ILE A 6 1.76 14.30 -24.39
C ILE A 6 0.78 13.87 -25.50
N ILE A 7 -0.30 14.62 -25.72
CA ILE A 7 -1.33 14.27 -26.71
C ILE A 7 -0.94 14.73 -28.13
N GLY A 8 -0.07 15.73 -28.27
CA GLY A 8 0.32 16.31 -29.57
C GLY A 8 1.29 15.48 -30.43
N GLU A 9 2.09 14.59 -29.82
CA GLU A 9 3.04 13.72 -30.52
C GLU A 9 2.48 12.31 -30.82
N THR A 10 1.23 12.05 -30.43
CA THR A 10 0.62 10.71 -30.41
C THR A 10 0.50 9.99 -31.75
N PRO A 11 0.22 10.60 -32.92
CA PRO A 11 0.00 9.80 -34.12
C PRO A 11 1.27 9.05 -34.56
N GLY A 12 2.44 9.73 -34.51
CA GLY A 12 3.72 9.11 -34.86
C GLY A 12 4.26 8.16 -33.80
N VAL A 13 3.95 8.36 -32.51
CA VAL A 13 4.35 7.46 -31.43
C VAL A 13 3.49 6.19 -31.45
N VAL A 14 2.18 6.31 -31.66
CA VAL A 14 1.26 5.16 -31.73
C VAL A 14 1.62 4.30 -32.95
N ASP A 15 1.87 4.89 -34.13
CA ASP A 15 2.29 4.13 -35.31
C ASP A 15 3.64 3.42 -35.12
N LYS A 16 4.59 4.05 -34.41
CA LYS A 16 5.87 3.41 -34.05
C LYS A 16 5.68 2.27 -33.05
N VAL A 17 4.81 2.44 -32.05
CA VAL A 17 4.52 1.40 -31.03
C VAL A 17 3.78 0.22 -31.65
N VAL A 18 2.80 0.47 -32.52
CA VAL A 18 2.06 -0.58 -33.26
C VAL A 18 2.98 -1.29 -34.26
N GLY A 19 3.86 -0.55 -34.94
CA GLY A 19 4.89 -1.12 -35.81
C GLY A 19 5.95 -1.95 -35.06
N PHE A 20 6.22 -1.63 -33.80
CA PHE A 20 7.09 -2.41 -32.92
C PHE A 20 6.39 -3.68 -32.41
N PHE A 21 5.10 -3.57 -32.10
CA PHE A 21 4.26 -4.66 -31.60
C PHE A 21 4.07 -5.77 -32.64
N THR A 22 3.78 -5.39 -33.88
CA THR A 22 3.60 -6.32 -35.01
C THR A 22 4.87 -7.09 -35.37
N ARG A 23 6.05 -6.63 -34.94
CA ARG A 23 7.36 -7.25 -35.20
C ARG A 23 7.90 -8.11 -34.06
N GLY A 24 7.27 -8.12 -32.88
CA GLY A 24 7.79 -8.80 -31.69
C GLY A 24 7.24 -10.21 -31.44
N GLY A 25 6.40 -10.72 -32.35
CA GLY A 25 5.88 -12.10 -32.29
C GLY A 25 4.79 -12.35 -31.26
N LEU A 26 4.49 -13.63 -31.04
CA LEU A 26 3.39 -14.10 -30.17
C LEU A 26 3.52 -13.62 -28.71
N PHE A 27 4.75 -13.55 -28.19
CA PHE A 27 5.04 -13.21 -26.79
C PHE A 27 4.81 -11.73 -26.45
N MET A 28 4.52 -10.88 -27.45
CA MET A 28 4.12 -9.49 -27.21
C MET A 28 2.74 -9.36 -26.57
N TRP A 29 1.81 -10.30 -26.83
CA TRP A 29 0.47 -10.26 -26.26
C TRP A 29 0.44 -10.42 -24.72
N PRO A 30 1.11 -11.43 -24.12
CA PRO A 30 1.27 -11.49 -22.67
C PRO A 30 1.98 -10.27 -22.07
N LEU A 31 3.00 -9.74 -22.75
CA LEU A 31 3.71 -8.54 -22.29
C LEU A 31 2.80 -7.30 -22.29
N LEU A 32 1.95 -7.14 -23.30
CA LEU A 32 0.95 -6.07 -23.33
C LEU A 32 -0.03 -6.18 -22.17
N ALA A 33 -0.52 -7.38 -21.88
CA ALA A 33 -1.38 -7.62 -20.73
C ALA A 33 -0.68 -7.23 -19.42
N CYS A 34 0.59 -7.61 -19.24
CA CYS A 34 1.39 -7.20 -18.08
C CYS A 34 1.52 -5.68 -17.98
N SER A 35 1.73 -4.98 -19.10
CA SER A 35 1.81 -3.51 -19.14
C SER A 35 0.50 -2.84 -18.72
N ILE A 36 -0.64 -3.30 -19.25
CA ILE A 36 -1.95 -2.74 -18.89
C ILE A 36 -2.24 -2.97 -17.41
N VAL A 37 -1.99 -4.18 -16.91
CA VAL A 37 -2.22 -4.51 -15.49
C VAL A 37 -1.29 -3.71 -14.58
N SER A 38 -0.01 -3.55 -14.93
CA SER A 38 0.93 -2.79 -14.12
C SER A 38 0.53 -1.32 -14.02
N VAL A 39 0.25 -0.66 -15.14
CA VAL A 39 -0.18 0.74 -15.18
C VAL A 39 -1.49 0.95 -14.43
N THR A 40 -2.48 0.07 -14.66
CA THR A 40 -3.77 0.13 -13.97
C THR A 40 -3.58 0.01 -12.47
N THR A 41 -2.79 -0.97 -12.03
CA THR A 41 -2.50 -1.18 -10.60
C THR A 41 -1.75 0.01 -10.02
N MET A 42 -0.78 0.58 -10.73
CA MET A 42 0.00 1.73 -10.31
C MET A 42 -0.89 2.95 -10.07
N ILE A 43 -1.84 3.23 -10.97
CA ILE A 43 -2.81 4.33 -10.82
C ILE A 43 -3.74 4.09 -9.63
N LEU A 44 -4.33 2.90 -9.54
CA LEU A 44 -5.25 2.55 -8.45
C LEU A 44 -4.56 2.64 -7.09
N ARG A 45 -3.32 2.16 -6.97
CA ARG A 45 -2.52 2.27 -5.75
C ARG A 45 -2.13 3.72 -5.46
N GLY A 46 -1.75 4.49 -6.47
CA GLY A 46 -1.46 5.92 -6.33
C GLY A 46 -2.63 6.72 -5.74
N VAL A 47 -3.87 6.37 -6.09
CA VAL A 47 -5.08 6.99 -5.52
C VAL A 47 -5.42 6.42 -4.14
N ALA A 48 -5.28 5.10 -3.94
CA ALA A 48 -5.60 4.44 -2.68
C ALA A 48 -4.67 4.84 -1.53
N LEU A 49 -3.35 4.91 -1.78
CA LEU A 49 -2.33 5.29 -0.80
C LEU A 49 -2.17 6.81 -0.65
N ARG A 50 -3.20 7.60 -0.95
CA ARG A 50 -3.18 9.03 -0.61
C ARG A 50 -3.37 9.18 0.89
N GLU A 51 -2.56 10.04 1.51
CA GLU A 51 -2.57 10.33 2.95
C GLU A 51 -4.00 10.57 3.45
N LYS A 52 -4.75 11.45 2.76
CA LYS A 52 -6.16 11.75 3.06
C LYS A 52 -7.12 10.53 3.11
N ASN A 53 -6.81 9.44 2.43
CA ASN A 53 -7.65 8.25 2.38
C ASN A 53 -7.28 7.22 3.46
N VAL A 54 -6.04 7.24 3.96
CA VAL A 54 -5.50 6.23 4.89
C VAL A 54 -5.34 6.81 6.29
N MET A 55 -4.80 8.04 6.38
CA MET A 55 -4.51 8.79 7.59
C MET A 55 -4.97 10.25 7.40
N PRO A 56 -6.27 10.53 7.58
CA PRO A 56 -6.76 11.89 7.51
C PRO A 56 -6.18 12.70 8.68
N ARG A 57 -5.50 13.82 8.36
CA ARG A 57 -4.92 14.76 9.34
C ARG A 57 -5.90 15.23 10.42
N MET A 58 -7.20 15.19 10.15
CA MET A 58 -8.22 15.53 11.13
C MET A 58 -8.23 14.56 12.33
N ILE A 59 -8.02 13.25 12.11
CA ILE A 59 -8.00 12.26 13.19
C ILE A 59 -6.70 12.36 13.97
N GLU A 60 -5.57 12.50 13.27
CA GLU A 60 -4.25 12.75 13.85
C GLU A 60 -4.25 13.96 14.77
N ASN A 61 -4.68 15.13 14.27
CA ASN A 61 -4.78 16.35 15.06
C ASN A 61 -5.68 16.19 16.29
N GLU A 62 -6.76 15.40 16.20
CA GLU A 62 -7.66 15.18 17.32
C GLU A 62 -7.06 14.24 18.37
N ILE A 63 -6.25 13.26 17.96
CA ILE A 63 -5.46 12.42 18.87
C ILE A 63 -4.39 13.27 19.57
N GLU A 64 -3.68 14.12 18.83
CA GLU A 64 -2.65 15.01 19.38
C GLU A 64 -3.21 16.00 20.41
N ARG A 65 -4.37 16.60 20.10
CA ARG A 65 -5.08 17.54 20.99
C ARG A 65 -5.65 16.89 22.25
N LEU A 66 -5.80 15.58 22.27
CA LEU A 66 -6.34 14.87 23.42
C LEU A 66 -5.37 14.98 24.61
N VAL A 67 -5.85 15.60 25.70
CA VAL A 67 -5.12 15.67 26.97
C VAL A 67 -5.17 14.29 27.66
N PRO A 68 -4.12 13.85 28.38
CA PRO A 68 -4.16 12.63 29.17
C PRO A 68 -5.38 12.58 30.11
N GLY A 69 -6.20 11.53 30.01
CA GLY A 69 -7.45 11.39 30.75
C GLY A 69 -8.63 12.26 30.25
N GLY A 70 -8.47 12.94 29.11
CA GLY A 70 -9.51 13.77 28.49
C GLY A 70 -10.66 12.98 27.85
N SER A 71 -11.72 13.71 27.49
CA SER A 71 -12.94 13.21 26.85
C SER A 71 -12.67 12.72 25.41
N VAL A 72 -12.94 11.44 25.12
CA VAL A 72 -12.73 10.83 23.78
C VAL A 72 -13.96 10.90 22.87
N GLU A 73 -15.05 11.51 23.33
CA GLU A 73 -16.36 11.53 22.68
C GLU A 73 -16.31 12.18 21.29
N ARG A 74 -15.49 13.23 21.13
CA ARG A 74 -15.32 13.89 19.83
C ARG A 74 -14.60 12.99 18.84
N LEU A 75 -13.50 12.38 19.28
CA LEU A 75 -12.72 11.43 18.48
C LEU A 75 -13.56 10.24 18.05
N ALA A 76 -14.35 9.68 18.98
CA ALA A 76 -15.27 8.57 18.70
C ALA A 76 -16.26 8.93 17.57
N ARG A 77 -16.85 10.13 17.61
CA ARG A 77 -17.80 10.59 16.58
C ARG A 77 -17.14 10.71 15.20
N ILE A 78 -15.96 11.31 15.13
CA ILE A 78 -15.22 11.50 13.86
C ILE A 78 -14.87 10.13 13.26
N VAL A 79 -14.31 9.26 14.11
CA VAL A 79 -13.84 7.94 13.71
C VAL A 79 -14.99 7.03 13.26
N HIS A 80 -16.22 7.22 13.74
CA HIS A 80 -17.37 6.43 13.28
C HIS A 80 -17.79 6.73 11.84
N VAL A 81 -17.63 7.97 11.38
CA VAL A 81 -18.03 8.39 10.02
C VAL A 81 -16.92 8.15 9.00
N ASP A 82 -15.67 8.19 9.43
CA ASP A 82 -14.52 8.14 8.53
C ASP A 82 -14.16 6.69 8.10
N PRO A 83 -14.03 6.41 6.78
CA PRO A 83 -13.68 5.10 6.25
C PRO A 83 -12.16 4.88 6.09
N SER A 84 -11.30 5.69 6.69
CA SER A 84 -9.84 5.52 6.62
C SER A 84 -9.34 4.33 7.44
N SER A 85 -8.09 3.93 7.17
CA SER A 85 -7.42 2.86 7.93
C SER A 85 -7.18 3.28 9.37
N LEU A 86 -6.68 4.51 9.58
CA LEU A 86 -6.48 5.07 10.91
C LEU A 86 -7.79 5.08 11.72
N ALA A 87 -8.90 5.55 11.12
CA ALA A 87 -10.21 5.51 11.78
C ALA A 87 -10.60 4.08 12.20
N ARG A 88 -10.43 3.09 11.32
CA ARG A 88 -10.78 1.69 11.67
C ARG A 88 -9.96 1.14 12.84
N ILE A 89 -8.69 1.50 12.96
CA ILE A 89 -7.83 1.07 14.07
C ILE A 89 -8.22 1.83 15.35
N THR A 90 -8.34 3.16 15.27
CA THR A 90 -8.76 4.00 16.39
C THR A 90 -10.12 3.57 16.96
N ARG A 91 -11.08 3.18 16.11
CA ARG A 91 -12.40 2.72 16.55
C ARG A 91 -12.30 1.51 17.47
N VAL A 92 -11.44 0.55 17.12
CA VAL A 92 -11.19 -0.64 17.93
C VAL A 92 -10.51 -0.25 19.24
N ALA A 93 -9.51 0.65 19.20
CA ALA A 93 -8.88 1.16 20.41
C ALA A 93 -9.89 1.75 21.40
N LEU A 94 -10.85 2.56 20.89
CA LEU A 94 -11.91 3.19 21.67
C LEU A 94 -12.92 2.18 22.26
N GLN A 95 -13.26 1.12 21.53
CA GLN A 95 -14.19 0.08 21.99
C GLN A 95 -13.64 -0.71 23.19
N TYR A 96 -12.33 -0.98 23.19
CA TYR A 96 -11.65 -1.77 24.23
C TYR A 96 -11.07 -0.92 25.37
N LEU A 97 -11.32 0.40 25.40
CA LEU A 97 -10.83 1.29 26.47
C LEU A 97 -11.29 0.89 27.88
N ARG A 98 -12.43 0.20 28.00
CA ARG A 98 -12.96 -0.20 29.31
C ARG A 98 -12.14 -1.33 29.95
N GLY A 99 -11.54 -2.19 29.14
CA GLY A 99 -10.74 -3.34 29.60
C GLY A 99 -9.31 -2.99 30.05
N PRO A 100 -8.51 -4.00 30.40
CA PRO A 100 -7.09 -3.86 30.69
C PRO A 100 -6.30 -3.28 29.52
N ARG A 101 -5.23 -2.53 29.81
CA ARG A 101 -4.37 -1.93 28.77
C ARG A 101 -3.75 -3.00 27.85
N SER A 102 -3.33 -4.13 28.42
CA SER A 102 -2.70 -5.22 27.67
C SER A 102 -3.63 -5.78 26.59
N GLU A 103 -4.89 -6.06 26.94
CA GLU A 103 -5.90 -6.57 26.01
C GLU A 103 -6.19 -5.56 24.89
N ASN A 104 -6.33 -4.27 25.22
CA ASN A 104 -6.58 -3.23 24.21
C ASN A 104 -5.41 -3.13 23.20
N VAL A 105 -4.17 -3.11 23.69
CA VAL A 105 -2.98 -3.07 22.83
C VAL A 105 -2.93 -4.28 21.89
N GLU A 106 -3.23 -5.48 22.39
CA GLU A 106 -3.20 -6.71 21.58
C GLU A 106 -4.25 -6.70 20.45
N VAL A 107 -5.48 -6.31 20.77
CA VAL A 107 -6.57 -6.24 19.78
C VAL A 107 -6.28 -5.15 18.73
N VAL A 108 -5.74 -4.01 19.16
CA VAL A 108 -5.33 -2.91 18.28
C VAL A 108 -4.20 -3.32 17.34
N GLN A 109 -3.15 -3.97 17.86
CA GLN A 109 -2.05 -4.47 17.03
C GLN A 109 -2.53 -5.48 16.00
N THR A 110 -3.41 -6.40 16.40
CA THR A 110 -4.04 -7.36 15.48
C THR A 110 -4.82 -6.63 14.38
N ARG A 111 -5.56 -5.58 14.74
CA ARG A 111 -6.31 -4.76 13.78
C ARG A 111 -5.40 -3.96 12.85
N ALA A 112 -4.33 -3.38 13.37
CA ALA A 112 -3.33 -2.63 12.59
C ALA A 112 -2.67 -3.52 11.54
N ARG A 113 -2.24 -4.73 11.92
CA ARG A 113 -1.71 -5.75 10.98
C ARG A 113 -2.71 -6.09 9.87
N HIS A 114 -3.98 -6.25 10.20
CA HIS A 114 -5.00 -6.53 9.19
C HIS A 114 -5.20 -5.36 8.21
N GLU A 115 -5.11 -4.11 8.69
CA GLU A 115 -5.17 -2.93 7.82
C GLU A 115 -3.90 -2.77 6.97
N MET A 116 -2.72 -3.10 7.49
CA MET A 116 -1.46 -3.13 6.73
C MET A 116 -1.56 -4.10 5.54
N VAL A 117 -1.96 -5.35 5.79
CA VAL A 117 -2.19 -6.34 4.71
C VAL A 117 -3.22 -5.85 3.69
N ARG A 118 -4.23 -5.08 4.12
CA ARG A 118 -5.21 -4.48 3.21
C ARG A 118 -4.59 -3.39 2.32
N LEU A 119 -3.67 -2.58 2.84
CA LEU A 119 -2.96 -1.54 2.09
C LEU A 119 -1.98 -2.15 1.08
N GLU A 120 -1.37 -3.29 1.43
CA GLU A 120 -0.48 -4.06 0.55
C GLU A 120 -1.20 -4.73 -0.63
N LYS A 121 -2.53 -4.83 -0.61
CA LYS A 121 -3.30 -5.42 -1.72
C LYS A 121 -2.97 -4.72 -3.03
N GLY A 122 -2.56 -5.51 -4.02
CA GLY A 122 -2.16 -5.02 -5.35
C GLY A 122 -0.67 -4.72 -5.49
N LEU A 123 0.09 -4.55 -4.40
CA LEU A 123 1.55 -4.44 -4.48
C LEU A 123 2.15 -5.76 -4.94
N ILE A 124 1.60 -6.89 -4.47
CA ILE A 124 1.96 -8.24 -4.93
C ILE A 124 1.81 -8.41 -6.46
N VAL A 125 0.84 -7.75 -7.08
CA VAL A 125 0.65 -7.80 -8.53
C VAL A 125 1.80 -7.09 -9.25
N LEU A 126 2.20 -5.92 -8.74
CA LEU A 126 3.35 -5.18 -9.27
C LEU A 126 4.63 -6.00 -9.09
N GLU A 127 4.84 -6.59 -7.91
CA GLU A 127 5.98 -7.46 -7.60
C GLU A 127 6.10 -8.64 -8.56
N VAL A 128 4.99 -9.35 -8.80
CA VAL A 128 4.96 -10.46 -9.76
C VAL A 128 5.30 -9.97 -11.16
N ILE A 129 4.74 -8.83 -11.61
CA ILE A 129 5.02 -8.26 -12.94
C ILE A 129 6.49 -7.89 -13.12
N VAL A 130 7.13 -7.36 -12.08
CA VAL A 130 8.59 -7.10 -12.08
C VAL A 130 9.38 -8.37 -12.38
N GLY A 131 8.97 -9.49 -11.81
CA GLY A 131 9.62 -10.78 -12.04
C GLY A 131 9.29 -11.38 -13.41
N ILE A 132 8.01 -11.42 -13.81
CA ILE A 132 7.59 -12.16 -15.00
C ILE A 132 7.82 -11.40 -16.31
N ALA A 133 7.76 -10.07 -16.33
CA ALA A 133 7.88 -9.31 -17.59
C ALA A 133 9.25 -9.49 -18.28
N PRO A 134 10.40 -9.43 -17.58
CA PRO A 134 11.70 -9.74 -18.18
C PRO A 134 11.81 -11.20 -18.64
N LEU A 135 11.25 -12.14 -17.86
CA LEU A 135 11.28 -13.56 -18.19
C LEU A 135 10.46 -13.85 -19.46
N LEU A 136 9.29 -13.21 -19.62
CA LEU A 136 8.50 -13.29 -20.85
C LEU A 136 9.26 -12.71 -22.05
N GLY A 137 9.97 -11.60 -21.87
CA GLY A 137 10.83 -11.02 -22.90
C GLY A 137 11.97 -11.97 -23.31
N LEU A 138 12.62 -12.61 -22.33
CA LEU A 138 13.66 -13.61 -22.57
C LEU A 138 13.13 -14.83 -23.32
N ILE A 139 11.96 -15.35 -22.93
CA ILE A 139 11.30 -16.46 -23.64
C ILE A 139 10.98 -16.06 -25.08
N GLY A 140 10.48 -14.84 -25.30
CA GLY A 140 10.25 -14.30 -26.64
C GLY A 140 11.52 -14.25 -27.47
N ALA A 141 12.64 -13.83 -26.88
CA ALA A 141 13.94 -13.81 -27.55
C ALA A 141 14.44 -15.20 -27.95
N VAL A 142 14.35 -16.16 -27.02
CA VAL A 142 14.74 -17.55 -27.29
C VAL A 142 13.85 -18.15 -28.39
N SER A 143 12.54 -17.90 -28.35
CA SER A 143 11.62 -18.37 -29.39
C SER A 143 11.95 -17.79 -30.76
N GLY A 144 12.29 -16.50 -30.85
CA GLY A 144 12.68 -15.86 -32.11
C GLY A 144 13.96 -16.48 -32.68
N LEU A 145 14.96 -16.73 -31.83
CA LEU A 145 16.19 -17.41 -32.25
C LEU A 145 15.94 -18.86 -32.71
N VAL A 146 15.10 -19.62 -32.01
CA VAL A 146 14.73 -20.98 -32.44
C VAL A 146 14.05 -20.97 -33.81
N HIS A 147 13.18 -19.99 -34.07
CA HIS A 147 12.55 -19.81 -35.37
C HIS A 147 13.59 -19.50 -36.46
N VAL A 148 14.58 -18.64 -36.19
CA VAL A 148 15.67 -18.35 -37.14
C VAL A 148 16.50 -19.60 -37.45
N PHE A 149 16.93 -20.34 -36.41
CA PHE A 149 17.79 -21.51 -36.59
C PHE A 149 17.09 -22.71 -37.23
N SER A 150 15.76 -22.83 -37.10
CA SER A 150 14.99 -23.89 -37.77
C SER A 150 14.83 -23.69 -39.28
N HIS A 151 14.95 -22.45 -39.76
CA HIS A 151 14.86 -22.12 -41.19
C HIS A 151 16.22 -21.98 -41.88
N LEU A 152 17.29 -21.92 -41.07
CA LEU A 152 18.66 -21.80 -41.55
C LEU A 152 19.08 -23.05 -42.35
N GLY A 153 19.46 -22.84 -43.61
CA GLY A 153 19.92 -23.90 -44.52
C GLY A 153 18.81 -24.58 -45.34
N LEU A 154 17.55 -24.15 -45.21
CA LEU A 154 16.44 -24.61 -46.06
C LEU A 154 16.35 -23.84 -47.40
N SER A 155 16.99 -22.68 -47.51
CA SER A 155 17.06 -21.85 -48.72
C SER A 155 18.50 -21.43 -49.03
N SER A 156 18.83 -21.25 -50.31
CA SER A 156 20.17 -20.85 -50.76
C SER A 156 20.15 -19.39 -51.23
N GLY A 157 20.92 -18.50 -50.61
CA GLY A 157 21.18 -17.14 -51.13
C GLY A 157 20.92 -15.99 -50.14
N ALA A 158 20.88 -14.76 -50.66
CA ALA A 158 20.76 -13.52 -49.86
C ALA A 158 19.44 -13.36 -49.07
N SER A 159 18.41 -14.17 -49.36
CA SER A 159 17.15 -14.18 -48.60
C SER A 159 17.33 -14.70 -47.18
N ASP A 160 18.23 -15.66 -46.97
CA ASP A 160 18.52 -16.23 -45.64
C ASP A 160 19.10 -15.18 -44.70
N THR A 161 20.06 -14.38 -45.17
CA THR A 161 20.70 -13.33 -44.35
C THR A 161 19.69 -12.29 -43.86
N ARG A 162 18.73 -11.90 -44.72
CA ARG A 162 17.67 -10.95 -44.35
C ARG A 162 16.69 -11.55 -43.34
N GLN A 163 16.31 -12.82 -43.50
CA GLN A 163 15.39 -13.50 -42.58
C GLN A 163 16.01 -13.69 -41.19
N ILE A 164 17.29 -14.07 -41.14
CA ILE A 164 18.06 -14.18 -39.89
C ILE A 164 18.10 -12.83 -39.17
N ALA A 165 18.43 -11.76 -39.88
CA ALA A 165 18.48 -10.41 -39.29
C ALA A 165 17.11 -9.97 -38.73
N LEU A 166 16.02 -10.30 -39.42
CA LEU A 166 14.66 -9.98 -38.96
C LEU A 166 14.27 -10.76 -37.69
N GLY A 167 14.54 -12.07 -37.64
CA GLY A 167 14.19 -12.86 -36.46
C GLY A 167 15.05 -12.57 -35.22
N ILE A 168 16.31 -12.17 -35.42
CA ILE A 168 17.15 -11.63 -34.32
C ILE A 168 16.59 -10.30 -33.83
N ALA A 169 16.17 -9.41 -34.73
CA ALA A 169 15.57 -8.13 -34.35
C ALA A 169 14.25 -8.33 -33.58
N GLU A 170 13.39 -9.25 -34.01
CA GLU A 170 12.18 -9.66 -33.29
C GLU A 170 12.51 -10.16 -31.87
N ALA A 171 13.49 -11.05 -31.74
CA ALA A 171 13.94 -11.59 -30.47
C ALA A 171 14.42 -10.49 -29.49
N LEU A 172 15.23 -9.54 -29.97
CA LEU A 172 15.73 -8.44 -29.16
C LEU A 172 14.61 -7.47 -28.75
N ASN A 173 13.64 -7.21 -29.64
CA ASN A 173 12.51 -6.33 -29.35
C ASN A 173 11.66 -6.85 -28.19
N ALA A 174 11.40 -8.16 -28.11
CA ALA A 174 10.66 -8.76 -27.01
C ALA A 174 11.36 -8.54 -25.64
N THR A 175 12.69 -8.64 -25.61
CA THR A 175 13.49 -8.40 -24.40
C THR A 175 13.45 -6.95 -23.96
N VAL A 176 13.67 -6.03 -24.91
CA VAL A 176 13.61 -4.59 -24.64
C VAL A 176 12.24 -4.20 -24.10
N PHE A 177 11.17 -4.75 -24.67
CA PHE A 177 9.82 -4.46 -24.21
C PHE A 177 9.55 -5.01 -22.80
N GLY A 178 9.95 -6.25 -22.51
CA GLY A 178 9.86 -6.82 -21.16
C GLY A 178 10.57 -5.98 -20.10
N LEU A 179 11.79 -5.51 -20.40
CA LEU A 179 12.53 -4.62 -19.51
C LEU A 179 11.88 -3.23 -19.38
N SER A 180 11.35 -2.69 -20.48
CA SER A 180 10.66 -1.40 -20.47
C SER A 180 9.42 -1.37 -19.57
N ILE A 181 8.79 -2.53 -19.36
CA ILE A 181 7.67 -2.69 -18.42
C ILE A 181 8.18 -2.93 -17.00
N ALA A 182 9.20 -3.79 -16.84
CA ALA A 182 9.71 -4.19 -15.54
C ALA A 182 10.33 -3.03 -14.75
N VAL A 183 11.11 -2.18 -15.42
CA VAL A 183 11.83 -1.07 -14.76
C VAL A 183 10.87 -0.06 -14.10
N PRO A 184 9.88 0.53 -14.80
CA PRO A 184 8.91 1.42 -14.17
C PRO A 184 8.06 0.71 -13.12
N THR A 185 7.70 -0.56 -13.35
CA THR A 185 6.90 -1.35 -12.39
C THR A 185 7.68 -1.57 -11.09
N LEU A 186 8.99 -1.81 -11.16
CA LEU A 186 9.85 -1.98 -9.99
C LEU A 186 9.97 -0.69 -9.19
N ILE A 187 10.12 0.45 -9.87
CA ILE A 187 10.14 1.77 -9.23
C ILE A 187 8.80 2.01 -8.50
N GLY A 188 7.67 1.75 -9.18
CA GLY A 188 6.34 1.89 -8.61
C GLY A 188 6.11 0.98 -7.40
N PHE A 189 6.45 -0.30 -7.52
CA PHE A 189 6.39 -1.27 -6.42
C PHE A 189 7.21 -0.79 -5.22
N SER A 190 8.48 -0.44 -5.42
CA SER A 190 9.38 -0.02 -4.35
C SER A 190 8.88 1.24 -3.64
N TYR A 191 8.38 2.22 -4.40
CA TYR A 191 7.79 3.44 -3.87
C TYR A 191 6.54 3.17 -3.02
N PHE A 192 5.60 2.37 -3.54
CA PHE A 192 4.36 2.07 -2.82
C PHE A 192 4.61 1.19 -1.61
N SER A 193 5.48 0.18 -1.69
CA SER A 193 5.85 -0.68 -0.56
C SER A 193 6.42 0.16 0.58
N ARG A 194 7.39 1.03 0.29
CA ARG A 194 7.96 1.93 1.30
C ARG A 194 6.90 2.89 1.87
N LYS A 195 5.98 3.36 1.04
CA LYS A 195 4.89 4.23 1.48
C LYS A 195 3.93 3.52 2.43
N VAL A 196 3.54 2.28 2.15
CA VAL A 196 2.70 1.48 3.07
C VAL A 196 3.41 1.26 4.40
N GLU A 197 4.69 0.92 4.38
CA GLU A 197 5.49 0.71 5.59
C GLU A 197 5.50 1.96 6.47
N VAL A 198 5.85 3.13 5.91
CA VAL A 198 5.88 4.40 6.65
C VAL A 198 4.51 4.74 7.25
N MET A 199 3.45 4.66 6.44
CA MET A 199 2.08 4.95 6.92
C MET A 199 1.63 3.96 8.01
N SER A 200 2.09 2.70 7.95
CA SER A 200 1.74 1.69 8.96
C SER A 200 2.40 2.01 10.30
N VAL A 201 3.67 2.40 10.30
CA VAL A 201 4.40 2.84 11.50
C VAL A 201 3.78 4.10 12.10
N GLU A 202 3.42 5.08 11.28
CA GLU A 202 2.76 6.31 11.74
C GLU A 202 1.39 6.02 12.37
N MET A 203 0.55 5.19 11.74
CA MET A 203 -0.73 4.78 12.32
C MET A 203 -0.55 4.06 13.66
N GLU A 204 0.40 3.15 13.76
CA GLU A 204 0.69 2.44 15.02
C GLU A 204 1.13 3.42 16.11
N THR A 205 2.01 4.36 15.79
CA THR A 205 2.51 5.38 16.73
C THR A 205 1.36 6.23 17.28
N LEU A 206 0.50 6.75 16.39
CA LEU A 206 -0.66 7.57 16.79
C LEU A 206 -1.64 6.81 17.68
N VAL A 207 -1.90 5.54 17.37
CA VAL A 207 -2.85 4.75 18.16
C VAL A 207 -2.25 4.35 19.51
N VAL A 208 -0.96 4.03 19.58
CA VAL A 208 -0.26 3.78 20.86
C VAL A 208 -0.25 5.04 21.72
N GLU A 209 -0.03 6.22 21.13
CA GLU A 209 -0.13 7.50 21.84
C GLU A 209 -1.54 7.72 22.40
N LEU A 210 -2.57 7.47 21.60
CA LEU A 210 -3.96 7.53 22.04
C LEU A 210 -4.22 6.61 23.24
N ILE A 211 -3.80 5.34 23.15
CA ILE A 211 -3.95 4.38 24.26
C ILE A 211 -3.25 4.93 25.50
N ASN A 212 -2.00 5.37 25.39
CA ASN A 212 -1.27 5.91 26.54
C ASN A 212 -1.99 7.11 27.17
N LYS A 213 -2.47 8.07 26.38
CA LYS A 213 -3.26 9.23 26.86
C LYS A 213 -4.54 8.80 27.58
N CYS A 214 -5.25 7.80 27.07
CA CYS A 214 -6.50 7.32 27.69
C CYS A 214 -6.26 6.55 29.00
N TYR A 215 -5.21 5.74 29.08
CA TYR A 215 -4.92 4.93 30.28
C TYR A 215 -4.14 5.69 31.36
N TYR A 216 -3.40 6.76 31.02
CA TYR A 216 -2.68 7.58 31.99
C TYR A 216 -3.60 8.14 33.10
N GLY A 217 -4.80 8.59 32.74
CA GLY A 217 -5.80 9.11 33.69
C GLY A 217 -6.39 8.06 34.66
N ARG A 218 -6.22 6.74 34.38
CA ARG A 218 -6.65 5.68 35.31
C ARG A 218 -5.62 5.44 36.42
N SER A 219 -4.33 5.46 36.10
CA SER A 219 -3.26 5.26 37.08
C SER A 219 -3.26 6.35 38.16
N SER A 220 -3.59 7.60 37.82
CA SER A 220 -3.72 8.68 38.81
C SER A 220 -4.98 8.58 39.67
N ARG A 221 -6.08 7.99 39.17
CA ARG A 221 -7.34 7.80 39.92
C ARG A 221 -7.30 6.64 40.90
N GLU A 222 -6.55 5.59 40.58
CA GLU A 222 -6.36 4.43 41.48
C GLU A 222 -5.50 4.78 42.71
N PHE A 223 -4.69 5.85 42.62
CA PHE A 223 -3.83 6.34 43.71
C PHE A 223 -4.47 7.42 44.60
N GLU A 224 -5.72 7.85 44.33
CA GLU A 224 -6.47 8.65 45.32
C GLU A 224 -6.98 7.70 46.42
N PRO A 225 -6.43 7.74 47.64
CA PRO A 225 -6.95 6.90 48.71
C PRO A 225 -8.40 7.30 48.94
N ALA A 226 -9.31 6.32 48.88
CA ALA A 226 -10.72 6.50 49.18
C ALA A 226 -10.85 7.32 50.47
N LYS A 227 -11.36 8.54 50.36
CA LYS A 227 -11.61 9.42 51.51
C LYS A 227 -12.45 8.62 52.50
N ALA A 228 -11.84 8.25 53.63
CA ALA A 228 -12.50 7.49 54.68
C ALA A 228 -13.81 8.21 55.04
N PRO A 229 -14.93 7.48 55.21
CA PRO A 229 -16.19 8.09 55.60
C PRO A 229 -15.96 8.89 56.87
N SER A 230 -16.31 10.18 56.81
CA SER A 230 -16.20 11.12 57.92
C SER A 230 -16.86 10.49 59.14
N ALA A 231 -16.05 10.18 60.16
CA ALA A 231 -16.54 9.59 61.40
C ALA A 231 -17.66 10.46 61.95
N ALA A 232 -18.87 9.89 61.99
CA ALA A 232 -20.03 10.49 62.61
C ALA A 232 -19.69 10.85 64.06
N HIS A 233 -20.04 12.07 64.45
CA HIS A 233 -19.86 12.61 65.78
C HIS A 233 -20.64 11.74 66.79
N ILE A 234 -19.95 10.91 67.57
CA ILE A 234 -20.55 10.13 68.66
C ILE A 234 -20.72 11.08 69.85
N PRO A 235 -21.95 11.33 70.35
CA PRO A 235 -22.14 12.16 71.54
C PRO A 235 -21.62 11.43 72.78
N ILE A 236 -20.82 12.13 73.58
CA ILE A 236 -20.27 11.64 74.85
C ILE A 236 -21.41 11.61 75.90
N PRO A 237 -21.73 10.47 76.54
CA PRO A 237 -22.68 10.48 77.64
C PRO A 237 -22.02 11.05 78.90
N THR A 238 -22.67 12.04 79.51
CA THR A 238 -22.30 12.64 80.80
C THR A 238 -22.41 11.61 81.94
N PRO A 239 -21.44 11.55 82.87
CA PRO A 239 -21.51 10.63 83.99
C PRO A 239 -22.58 11.09 84.99
N VAL A 240 -23.48 10.17 85.34
CA VAL A 240 -24.47 10.35 86.41
C VAL A 240 -23.77 10.08 87.75
N ALA A 241 -23.98 10.99 88.69
CA ALA A 241 -23.41 11.02 90.04
C ALA A 241 -23.89 9.86 90.94
#